data_AF-A0A3C0VNS8-F1
#
_entry.id   AF-A0A3C0VNS8-F1
#
_cell.length_a   1.000
_cell.length_b   1.000
_cell.length_c   1.000
_cell.angle_alpha   90.00
_cell.angle_beta   90.00
_cell.angle_gamma   90.00
#
_symmetry.space_group_name_H-M   'P 1'
#
loop_
_entity.id
_entity.type
_entity.pdbx_description
1 polymer ?
#
loop_
_entity_poly.entity_id
_entity_poly.type
_entity_poly.pdbx_seq_one_letter_code
_entity_poly.pdbx_strand_id
1 'polypeptide(L)' 'MRDKSGRFMKGHSGNAGGRPKDEHNIAALARSYSTEAIETLVELMRNARDDRVRGTAAQALLDRGFGKPKVEIQNTN' A
#
# COMPACT_ATOMS: atom_id res chain seq x y z
N MET A 1 -23.65 -6.12 -21.64
CA MET A 1 -24.76 -7.03 -22.02
C MET A 1 -24.55 -8.38 -21.32
N ARG A 2 -25.59 -8.93 -20.67
CA ARG A 2 -25.50 -10.19 -19.91
C ARG A 2 -26.45 -11.23 -20.51
N ASP A 3 -26.09 -12.51 -20.43
CA ASP A 3 -26.96 -13.61 -20.85
C ASP A 3 -28.06 -13.89 -19.82
N LYS A 4 -28.97 -14.83 -20.14
CA LYS A 4 -30.08 -15.21 -19.26
C LYS A 4 -29.64 -15.84 -17.93
N SER A 5 -28.39 -16.26 -17.82
CA SER A 5 -27.77 -16.78 -16.59
C SER A 5 -27.02 -15.69 -15.80
N GLY A 6 -27.07 -14.44 -16.27
CA GLY A 6 -26.41 -13.29 -15.66
C GLY A 6 -24.92 -13.17 -15.98
N ARG A 7 -24.33 -14.03 -16.82
CA ARG A 7 -22.92 -13.93 -17.19
C ARG A 7 -22.73 -12.83 -18.23
N PHE A 8 -21.57 -12.17 -18.21
CA PHE A 8 -21.23 -11.23 -19.26
C PHE A 8 -21.03 -11.97 -20.58
N MET A 9 -21.68 -11.48 -21.64
CA MET A 9 -21.47 -12.05 -22.97
C MET A 9 -20.08 -11.73 -23.49
N LYS A 10 -19.53 -12.59 -24.34
CA LYS A 10 -18.21 -12.40 -24.98
C LYS A 10 -18.16 -11.01 -25.65
N GLY A 11 -17.13 -10.24 -25.34
CA GLY A 11 -16.97 -8.85 -25.83
C GLY A 11 -17.64 -7.78 -24.96
N HIS A 12 -18.43 -8.16 -23.94
CA HIS A 12 -18.93 -7.24 -22.93
C HIS A 12 -18.25 -7.50 -21.59
N SER A 13 -17.78 -6.43 -20.95
CA SER A 13 -17.20 -6.45 -19.61
C SER A 13 -18.02 -5.55 -18.70
N GLY A 14 -18.08 -5.88 -17.40
CA GLY A 14 -18.61 -4.98 -16.38
C GLY A 14 -17.73 -3.75 -16.18
N ASN A 15 -16.48 -3.81 -16.62
CA ASN A 15 -15.53 -2.72 -16.61
C ASN A 15 -15.00 -2.46 -18.03
N ALA A 16 -15.89 -2.05 -18.94
CA ALA A 16 -15.54 -1.82 -20.34
C ALA A 16 -14.49 -0.70 -20.53
N GLY A 17 -14.46 0.29 -19.64
CA GLY A 17 -13.46 1.36 -19.62
C GLY A 17 -12.16 1.03 -18.90
N GLY A 18 -12.08 -0.13 -18.21
CA GLY A 18 -10.91 -0.50 -17.42
C GLY A 18 -10.58 0.52 -16.32
N ARG A 19 -9.46 0.30 -15.64
CA ARG A 19 -8.81 1.41 -14.94
C ARG A 19 -8.31 2.38 -16.02
N PRO A 20 -8.62 3.69 -15.96
CA PRO A 20 -8.03 4.67 -16.86
C PRO A 20 -6.51 4.52 -16.90
N LYS A 21 -5.91 4.65 -18.08
CA LYS A 21 -4.46 4.87 -18.18
C LYS A 21 -4.18 6.26 -17.63
N ASP A 22 -4.08 6.38 -16.31
CA ASP A 22 -3.72 7.65 -15.67
C ASP A 22 -2.42 8.17 -16.31
N GLU A 23 -2.47 9.34 -16.96
CA GLU A 23 -1.35 10.00 -17.67
C GLU A 23 -0.16 10.33 -16.76
N HIS A 24 -0.38 10.29 -15.45
CA HIS A 24 0.67 10.30 -14.45
C HIS A 24 0.45 9.07 -13.56
N ASN A 25 1.30 8.06 -13.69
CA ASN A 25 1.28 6.92 -12.80
C ASN A 25 1.79 7.38 -11.41
N ILE A 26 0.91 8.02 -10.64
CA ILE A 26 1.19 8.55 -9.30
C ILE A 26 1.81 7.47 -8.41
N ALA A 27 1.39 6.20 -8.59
CA ALA A 27 1.97 5.08 -7.89
C ALA A 27 3.42 4.79 -8.31
N ALA A 28 3.80 4.99 -9.57
CA ALA A 28 5.19 4.90 -10.00
C ALA A 28 6.02 6.06 -9.43
N LEU A 29 5.50 7.28 -9.45
CA LEU A 29 6.16 8.45 -8.87
C LEU A 29 6.35 8.30 -7.35
N ALA A 30 5.34 7.86 -6.62
CA ALA A 30 5.47 7.60 -5.18
C ALA A 30 6.52 6.51 -4.90
N ARG A 31 6.61 5.47 -5.75
CA ARG A 31 7.64 4.43 -5.63
C ARG A 31 9.04 4.96 -5.92
N SER A 32 9.22 5.93 -6.82
CA SER A 32 10.53 6.51 -7.07
C SER A 32 11.10 7.27 -5.87
N TYR A 33 10.26 7.77 -4.96
CA TYR A 33 10.69 8.40 -3.70
C TYR A 33 11.00 7.41 -2.56
N SER A 34 10.89 6.10 -2.80
CA SER A 34 11.01 5.10 -1.73
C SER A 34 12.34 5.14 -0.99
N THR A 35 13.46 5.34 -1.70
CA THR A 35 14.79 5.47 -1.08
C THR A 35 14.87 6.69 -0.16
N GLU A 36 14.51 7.87 -0.67
CA GLU A 36 14.53 9.12 0.11
C GLU A 36 13.59 9.06 1.32
N ALA A 37 12.42 8.43 1.17
CA ALA A 37 11.50 8.22 2.28
C ALA A 37 12.09 7.32 3.37
N ILE A 38 12.85 6.27 2.99
CA ILE A 38 13.57 5.42 3.95
C ILE A 38 14.68 6.20 4.66
N GLU A 39 15.47 6.99 3.92
CA GLU A 39 16.52 7.83 4.49
C GLU A 39 15.95 8.85 5.49
N THR A 40 14.82 9.47 5.14
CA THR A 40 14.09 10.37 6.02
C THR A 40 13.64 9.67 7.30
N LEU A 41 13.12 8.43 7.21
CA LEU A 41 12.76 7.65 8.40
C LEU A 41 14.00 7.35 9.27
N VAL A 42 15.15 7.07 8.67
CA VAL A 42 16.41 6.86 9.40
C VAL A 42 16.85 8.14 10.11
N GLU A 43 16.75 9.30 9.47
CA GLU A 43 17.07 10.58 10.08
C GLU A 43 16.13 10.89 11.26
N LEU A 44 14.81 10.75 11.07
CA LEU A 44 13.83 10.97 12.12
C LEU A 44 14.06 10.02 13.32
N MET A 45 14.35 8.75 13.06
CA MET A 45 14.65 7.77 14.10
C MET A 45 15.87 8.17 14.94
N ARG A 46 16.91 8.71 14.30
CA ARG A 46 18.18 9.07 14.94
C ARG A 46 18.12 10.41 15.66
N ASN A 47 17.48 11.40 15.06
CA ASN A 47 17.68 12.81 15.41
C ASN A 47 16.41 13.55 15.85
N ALA A 48 15.21 12.99 15.68
CA ALA A 48 14.00 13.71 16.05
C ALA A 48 13.97 14.01 17.57
N ARG A 49 13.56 15.22 17.94
CA ARG A 49 13.47 15.63 19.36
C ARG A 49 12.36 14.93 20.13
N ASP A 50 11.28 14.56 19.44
CA ASP A 50 10.15 13.86 20.02
C ASP A 50 10.36 12.34 19.93
N ASP A 51 10.42 11.68 21.08
CA ASP A 51 10.58 10.24 21.19
C ASP A 51 9.43 9.46 20.51
N ARG A 52 8.23 10.03 20.41
CA ARG A 52 7.11 9.41 19.68
C ARG A 52 7.40 9.36 18.19
N VAL A 53 8.02 10.41 17.63
CA VAL A 53 8.44 10.46 16.23
C VAL A 53 9.55 9.45 15.98
N ARG A 54 10.56 9.39 16.87
CA ARG A 54 11.64 8.41 16.79
C ARG A 54 11.11 6.97 16.82
N GLY A 55 10.22 6.67 17.77
CA GLY A 55 9.60 5.35 17.91
C GLY A 55 8.76 4.97 16.70
N THR A 56 7.98 5.91 16.16
CA THR A 56 7.17 5.67 14.95
C THR A 56 8.05 5.40 13.72
N ALA A 57 9.14 6.16 13.56
CA ALA A 57 10.08 5.96 12.46
C ALA A 57 10.80 4.59 12.57
N ALA A 58 11.24 4.22 13.77
CA ALA A 58 11.83 2.90 14.02
C ALA A 58 10.85 1.76 13.68
N GLN A 59 9.60 1.85 14.16
CA GLN A 59 8.57 0.85 13.87
C GLN A 59 8.31 0.75 12.35
N ALA A 60 8.23 1.87 11.65
CA ALA A 60 8.01 1.91 10.21
C ALA A 60 9.14 1.24 9.41
N LEU A 61 10.39 1.32 9.88
CA LEU A 61 11.53 0.62 9.29
C LEU A 61 11.46 -0.89 9.57
N LEU A 62 11.16 -1.29 10.81
CA LEU A 62 11.04 -2.70 11.19
C LEU A 62 9.92 -3.41 10.44
N ASP A 63 8.74 -2.79 10.35
CA ASP A 63 7.58 -3.33 9.63
C ASP A 63 7.88 -3.59 8.14
N ARG A 64 8.79 -2.82 7.54
CA ARG A 64 9.22 -2.97 6.14
C ARG A 64 10.32 -4.02 5.96
N GLY A 65 11.28 -4.07 6.88
CA GLY A 65 12.41 -5.00 6.81
C GLY A 65 12.04 -6.43 7.24
N PHE A 66 11.14 -6.57 8.22
CA PHE A 66 10.81 -7.85 8.85
C PHE A 66 9.33 -8.24 8.68
N GLY A 67 8.51 -7.34 8.12
CA GLY A 67 7.07 -7.52 8.07
C GLY A 67 6.40 -7.19 9.41
N LYS A 68 5.06 -7.19 9.40
CA LYS A 68 4.28 -7.04 10.63
C LYS A 68 4.24 -8.36 11.41
N PRO A 69 4.18 -8.31 12.75
CA PRO A 69 3.95 -9.49 13.56
C PRO A 69 2.72 -10.25 13.10
N LYS A 70 2.77 -11.59 13.17
CA LYS A 70 1.62 -12.44 12.87
C LYS A 70 0.46 -12.09 13.81
N VAL A 71 -0.67 -11.68 13.24
CA VAL A 71 -1.91 -11.47 14.00
C VAL A 71 -2.64 -12.80 14.07
N GLU A 72 -2.88 -13.29 15.29
CA GLU A 72 -3.76 -14.45 15.50
C GLU A 72 -5.21 -13.97 15.57
N ILE A 73 -6.07 -14.53 14.71
CA ILE A 73 -7.51 -14.26 14.76
C ILE A 73 -8.11 -15.25 15.76
N GLN A 74 -8.55 -14.74 16.91
CA GLN A 74 -9.35 -15.53 17.85
C GLN A 74 -10.81 -15.48 17.40
N ASN A 75 -11.30 -16.57 16.82
CA ASN A 75 -12.74 -16.74 16.58
C ASN A 75 -13.43 -16.98 17.93
N THR A 76 -14.14 -15.98 18.43
CA THR A 76 -15.08 -16.13 19.54
C THR A 76 -16.44 -16.54 18.96
N ASN A 77 -16.98 -17.67 19.42
CA ASN A 77 -18.34 -18.13 19.14
C ASN A 77 -19.34 -17.46 20.08
#